data_AF-A0A9D2IAX8-F1
#
_entry.id   AF-A0A9D2IAX8-F1
#
_cell.length_a   1.000
_cell.length_b   1.000
_cell.length_c   1.000
_cell.angle_alpha   90.00
_cell.angle_beta   90.00
_cell.angle_gamma   90.00
#
_symmetry.space_group_name_H-M   'P 1'
#
loop_
_entity.id
_entity.type
_entity.pdbx_description
1 polymer ?
#
loop_
_entity_poly.entity_id
_entity_poly.type
_entity_poly.pdbx_seq_one_letter_code
_entity_poly.pdbx_strand_id
1 'polypeptide(L)'
;MREIPVPADAHARARKKNALVRARKTYNALTLVLSVVAVLCLIGLLVAVIVLEMRDNSASAQRILYILTGSFAAGATVLAFAAFFFGKCAQEANRTELDYRERCDGEESFFVGDGTLATFEQDGVRLHAEEGGKKPIFIPYRDLTFYSVCTRRKPREKGEWSIVLAMPSRYVVKEGKGKDAPPRALIQTDGKERLYRTLEARGLTVRGESAPRGEKRENKKFTARTKFLLPDQARRRKSAIFVGVAAAVTIAGVLIAVFWQDMLTVGAILSVFGLFFAGRSAFSFVQAKGMIAFYDEGLFWKEGGRASDERIFLKWEEIERVSFEEAQGKRYMRLSCAYGNYHLPDVAGAYEYIAQAQPEKCAD
;
A
#
# COMPACT_ATOMS: atom_id res chain seq x y z
N MET A 1 3.57 -17.46 8.20
CA MET A 1 3.92 -18.07 6.91
C MET A 1 4.19 -19.54 7.16
N ARG A 2 3.59 -20.43 6.37
CA ARG A 2 3.86 -21.86 6.46
C ARG A 2 5.04 -22.17 5.55
N GLU A 3 6.15 -22.62 6.11
CA GLU A 3 7.29 -23.06 5.32
C GLU A 3 6.92 -24.31 4.52
N ILE A 4 7.17 -24.26 3.21
CA ILE A 4 6.94 -25.40 2.31
C ILE A 4 8.31 -26.00 2.02
N PRO A 5 8.53 -27.30 2.31
CA PRO A 5 9.79 -27.95 1.99
C PRO A 5 10.01 -27.95 0.48
N VAL A 6 11.25 -27.67 0.07
CA VAL A 6 11.67 -27.73 -1.32
C VAL A 6 12.09 -29.16 -1.64
N PRO A 7 11.41 -29.86 -2.57
CA PRO A 7 11.82 -31.20 -2.99
C PRO A 7 13.23 -31.17 -3.62
N ALA A 8 14.01 -32.25 -3.42
CA ALA A 8 15.31 -32.38 -4.09
C ALA A 8 15.16 -32.55 -5.62
N ASP A 9 14.13 -33.29 -6.05
CA ASP A 9 13.86 -33.56 -7.45
C ASP A 9 13.36 -32.32 -8.23
N ALA A 10 13.94 -32.06 -9.40
CA ALA A 10 13.63 -30.89 -10.22
C ALA A 10 12.19 -30.92 -10.76
N HIS A 11 11.67 -32.09 -11.15
CA HIS A 11 10.30 -32.23 -11.62
C HIS A 11 9.28 -32.00 -10.50
N ALA A 12 9.55 -32.52 -9.30
CA ALA A 12 8.75 -32.29 -8.10
C ALA A 12 8.76 -30.80 -7.71
N ARG A 13 9.91 -30.11 -7.81
CA ARG A 13 10.01 -28.66 -7.59
C ARG A 13 9.12 -27.88 -8.56
N ALA A 14 9.21 -28.16 -9.84
CA ALA A 14 8.41 -27.50 -10.88
C ALA A 14 6.91 -27.77 -10.71
N ARG A 15 6.51 -29.01 -10.40
CA ARG A 15 5.11 -29.38 -10.11
C ARG A 15 4.56 -28.58 -8.92
N LYS A 16 5.34 -28.46 -7.85
CA LYS A 16 4.94 -27.70 -6.65
C LYS A 16 4.88 -26.19 -6.91
N LYS A 17 5.85 -25.61 -7.63
CA LYS A 17 5.80 -24.21 -8.12
C LYS A 17 4.50 -23.97 -8.90
N ASN A 18 4.17 -24.84 -9.86
CA ASN A 18 2.96 -24.73 -10.66
C ASN A 18 1.67 -24.90 -9.84
N ALA A 19 1.69 -25.72 -8.78
CA ALA A 19 0.55 -25.85 -7.87
C ALA A 19 0.32 -24.56 -7.05
N LEU A 20 1.38 -23.94 -6.54
CA LEU A 20 1.30 -22.68 -5.80
C LEU A 20 0.85 -21.51 -6.69
N VAL A 21 1.42 -21.41 -7.89
CA VAL A 21 0.99 -20.42 -8.89
C VAL A 21 -0.48 -20.58 -9.24
N ARG A 22 -0.95 -21.83 -9.43
CA ARG A 22 -2.37 -22.12 -9.67
C ARG A 22 -3.23 -21.69 -8.49
N ALA A 23 -2.86 -22.06 -7.25
CA ALA A 23 -3.61 -21.67 -6.06
C ALA A 23 -3.74 -20.15 -5.94
N ARG A 24 -2.65 -19.39 -6.12
CA ARG A 24 -2.68 -17.92 -6.14
C ARG A 24 -3.61 -17.39 -7.22
N LYS A 25 -3.49 -17.89 -8.46
CA LYS A 25 -4.34 -17.48 -9.58
C LYS A 25 -5.82 -17.78 -9.30
N THR A 26 -6.13 -18.94 -8.73
CA THR A 26 -7.51 -19.32 -8.35
C THR A 26 -8.07 -18.37 -7.28
N TYR A 27 -7.32 -18.05 -6.22
CA TYR A 27 -7.80 -17.10 -5.21
C TYR A 27 -8.00 -15.68 -5.76
N ASN A 28 -7.10 -15.21 -6.62
CA ASN A 28 -7.27 -13.93 -7.32
C ASN A 28 -8.49 -13.94 -8.24
N ALA A 29 -8.69 -15.00 -9.01
CA ALA A 29 -9.85 -15.16 -9.89
C ALA A 29 -11.15 -15.18 -9.09
N LEU A 30 -11.22 -15.94 -7.99
CA LEU A 30 -12.38 -15.97 -7.10
C LEU A 30 -12.67 -14.59 -6.49
N THR A 31 -11.63 -13.89 -6.03
CA THR A 31 -11.77 -12.53 -5.50
C THR A 31 -12.39 -11.59 -6.55
N LEU A 32 -11.89 -11.64 -7.79
CA LEU A 32 -12.40 -10.83 -8.89
C LEU A 32 -13.83 -11.19 -9.26
N VAL A 33 -14.11 -12.48 -9.49
CA VAL A 33 -15.43 -12.97 -9.90
C VAL A 33 -16.47 -12.61 -8.85
N LEU A 34 -16.21 -12.88 -7.56
CA LEU A 34 -17.14 -12.56 -6.49
C LEU A 34 -17.36 -11.05 -6.35
N SER A 35 -16.31 -10.24 -6.53
CA SER A 35 -16.45 -8.77 -6.53
C SER A 35 -17.32 -8.29 -7.69
N VAL A 36 -17.13 -8.84 -8.89
CA VAL A 36 -17.93 -8.50 -10.08
C VAL A 36 -19.38 -8.92 -9.91
N VAL A 37 -19.64 -10.15 -9.44
CA VAL A 37 -21.01 -10.63 -9.19
C VAL A 37 -21.69 -9.79 -8.10
N ALA A 38 -20.99 -9.42 -7.02
CA ALA A 38 -21.55 -8.53 -6.00
C ALA A 38 -21.97 -7.18 -6.59
N VAL A 39 -21.16 -6.59 -7.47
CA VAL A 39 -21.49 -5.34 -8.16
C VAL A 39 -22.67 -5.52 -9.11
N LEU A 40 -22.71 -6.62 -9.88
CA LEU A 40 -23.84 -6.94 -10.77
C LEU A 40 -25.13 -7.17 -9.99
N CYS A 41 -25.10 -7.80 -8.82
CA CYS A 41 -26.26 -7.94 -7.96
C CYS A 41 -26.80 -6.58 -7.49
N LEU A 42 -25.91 -5.62 -7.17
CA LEU A 42 -26.31 -4.26 -6.81
C LEU A 42 -26.90 -3.48 -7.99
N ILE A 43 -26.33 -3.64 -9.20
CA ILE A 43 -26.87 -3.04 -10.43
C ILE A 43 -28.22 -3.67 -10.78
N GLY A 44 -28.33 -5.00 -10.70
CA GLY A 44 -29.57 -5.73 -10.96
C GLY A 44 -30.67 -5.35 -9.96
N LEU A 45 -30.32 -5.18 -8.68
CA LEU A 45 -31.24 -4.65 -7.66
C LEU A 45 -31.72 -3.24 -8.04
N LEU A 46 -30.82 -2.35 -8.47
CA LEU A 46 -31.19 -1.00 -8.93
C LEU A 46 -32.18 -1.07 -10.11
N VAL A 47 -31.88 -1.85 -11.14
CA VAL A 47 -32.74 -1.98 -12.33
C VAL A 47 -34.09 -2.60 -11.97
N ALA A 48 -34.10 -3.66 -11.17
CA ALA A 48 -35.32 -4.34 -10.76
C ALA A 48 -36.25 -3.40 -9.98
N VAL A 49 -35.69 -2.54 -9.12
CA VAL A 49 -36.52 -1.57 -8.42
C VAL A 49 -37.07 -0.52 -9.39
N ILE A 50 -36.24 0.06 -10.26
CA ILE A 50 -36.71 1.05 -11.26
C ILE A 50 -37.85 0.47 -12.12
N VAL A 51 -37.71 -0.76 -12.62
CA VAL A 51 -38.71 -1.40 -13.49
C VAL A 51 -39.99 -1.75 -12.74
N LEU A 52 -39.89 -2.23 -11.50
CA LEU A 52 -41.07 -2.61 -10.71
C LEU A 52 -41.86 -1.39 -10.22
N GLU A 53 -41.22 -0.24 -10.08
CA GLU A 53 -41.90 1.02 -9.74
C GLU A 53 -42.55 1.73 -10.92
N MET A 54 -42.08 1.50 -12.14
CA MET A 54 -42.72 2.00 -13.35
C MET A 54 -43.97 1.20 -13.74
N ARG A 55 -44.31 0.12 -13.00
CA ARG A 55 -45.46 -0.74 -13.25
C ARG A 55 -46.53 -0.52 -12.18
N ASP A 56 -47.81 -0.54 -12.56
CA ASP A 56 -48.93 -0.26 -11.64
C ASP A 56 -48.81 -0.99 -10.29
N ASN A 57 -49.00 -0.21 -9.22
CA ASN A 57 -48.80 -0.51 -7.80
C ASN A 57 -49.73 -1.64 -7.28
N SER A 58 -49.51 -2.88 -7.74
CA SER A 58 -50.14 -4.05 -7.14
C SER A 58 -49.41 -4.47 -5.86
N ALA A 59 -50.14 -4.88 -4.81
CA ALA A 59 -49.56 -5.34 -3.54
C ALA A 59 -48.58 -6.54 -3.72
N SER A 60 -48.78 -7.32 -4.77
CA SER A 60 -47.87 -8.36 -5.23
C SER A 60 -46.51 -7.82 -5.71
N ALA A 61 -46.49 -6.71 -6.44
CA ALA A 61 -45.25 -6.09 -6.92
C ALA A 61 -44.39 -5.56 -5.76
N GLN A 62 -45.01 -4.95 -4.74
CA GLN A 62 -44.29 -4.48 -3.55
C GLN A 62 -43.67 -5.62 -2.72
N ARG A 63 -44.38 -6.74 -2.53
CA ARG A 63 -43.80 -7.91 -1.84
C ARG A 63 -42.62 -8.51 -2.60
N ILE A 64 -42.74 -8.60 -3.93
CA ILE A 64 -41.66 -9.08 -4.81
C ILE A 64 -40.45 -8.14 -4.72
N LEU A 65 -40.67 -6.83 -4.66
CA LEU A 65 -39.64 -5.81 -4.53
C LEU A 65 -38.91 -5.92 -3.18
N TYR A 66 -39.63 -6.13 -2.07
CA TYR A 66 -39.03 -6.38 -0.76
C TYR A 66 -38.18 -7.67 -0.72
N ILE A 67 -38.67 -8.75 -1.31
CA ILE A 67 -37.94 -10.03 -1.37
C ILE A 67 -36.69 -9.91 -2.25
N LEU A 68 -36.80 -9.25 -3.41
CA LEU A 68 -35.69 -9.01 -4.33
C LEU A 68 -34.64 -8.11 -3.70
N THR A 69 -35.04 -6.99 -3.10
CA THR A 69 -34.11 -6.06 -2.44
C THR A 69 -33.40 -6.72 -1.26
N GLY A 70 -34.13 -7.44 -0.40
CA GLY A 70 -33.55 -8.19 0.71
C GLY A 70 -32.57 -9.27 0.25
N SER A 71 -32.96 -10.09 -0.73
CA SER A 71 -32.15 -11.23 -1.20
C SER A 71 -30.91 -10.77 -1.97
N PHE A 72 -31.04 -9.76 -2.85
CA PHE A 72 -29.91 -9.26 -3.63
C PHE A 72 -28.97 -8.40 -2.78
N ALA A 73 -29.46 -7.61 -1.81
CA ALA A 73 -28.59 -6.86 -0.90
C ALA A 73 -27.84 -7.78 0.07
N ALA A 74 -28.53 -8.78 0.65
CA ALA A 74 -27.89 -9.78 1.50
C ALA A 74 -26.87 -10.62 0.69
N GLY A 75 -27.25 -11.06 -0.52
CA GLY A 75 -26.38 -11.78 -1.43
C GLY A 75 -25.13 -10.97 -1.80
N ALA A 76 -25.27 -9.72 -2.20
CA ALA A 76 -24.14 -8.83 -2.51
C ALA A 76 -23.20 -8.65 -1.31
N THR A 77 -23.76 -8.53 -0.10
CA THR A 77 -22.96 -8.41 1.14
C THR A 77 -22.15 -9.67 1.41
N VAL A 78 -22.77 -10.86 1.33
CA VAL A 78 -22.08 -12.14 1.51
C VAL A 78 -20.96 -12.33 0.47
N LEU A 79 -21.23 -12.00 -0.80
CA LEU A 79 -20.25 -12.07 -1.88
C LEU A 79 -19.07 -11.10 -1.65
N ALA A 80 -19.33 -9.89 -1.16
CA ALA A 80 -18.29 -8.92 -0.83
C ALA A 80 -17.39 -9.41 0.33
N PHE A 81 -17.98 -10.00 1.37
CA PHE A 81 -17.21 -10.62 2.46
C PHE A 81 -16.38 -11.80 1.95
N ALA A 82 -16.96 -12.67 1.13
CA ALA A 82 -16.24 -13.79 0.52
C ALA A 82 -15.05 -13.29 -0.32
N ALA A 83 -15.26 -12.28 -1.16
CA ALA A 83 -14.19 -11.65 -1.93
C ALA A 83 -13.06 -11.10 -1.03
N PHE A 84 -13.40 -10.47 0.10
CA PHE A 84 -12.41 -10.00 1.07
C PHE A 84 -11.56 -11.14 1.65
N PHE A 85 -12.19 -12.25 2.05
CA PHE A 85 -11.48 -13.43 2.57
C PHE A 85 -10.59 -14.07 1.50
N PHE A 86 -11.08 -14.25 0.28
CA PHE A 86 -10.27 -14.77 -0.81
C PHE A 86 -9.11 -13.83 -1.17
N GLY A 87 -9.30 -12.51 -1.06
CA GLY A 87 -8.22 -11.54 -1.20
C GLY A 87 -7.12 -11.72 -0.15
N LYS A 88 -7.50 -12.03 1.10
CA LYS A 88 -6.53 -12.37 2.16
C LYS A 88 -5.80 -13.69 1.87
N CYS A 89 -6.51 -14.71 1.42
CA CYS A 89 -5.91 -15.98 1.00
C CYS A 89 -4.95 -15.80 -0.17
N ALA A 90 -5.29 -14.96 -1.14
CA ALA A 90 -4.43 -14.64 -2.28
C ALA A 90 -3.13 -13.94 -1.86
N GLN A 91 -3.20 -13.01 -0.90
CA GLN A 91 -2.02 -12.35 -0.34
C GLN A 91 -1.07 -13.34 0.34
N GLU A 92 -1.60 -14.24 1.18
CA GLU A 92 -0.78 -15.26 1.85
C GLU A 92 -0.23 -16.30 0.86
N ALA A 93 -1.03 -16.70 -0.13
CA ALA A 93 -0.60 -17.59 -1.21
C ALA A 93 0.54 -16.97 -2.04
N ASN A 94 0.46 -15.67 -2.35
CA ASN A 94 1.53 -14.97 -3.06
C ASN A 94 2.83 -14.92 -2.25
N ARG A 95 2.75 -14.61 -0.95
CA ARG A 95 3.91 -14.62 -0.05
C ARG A 95 4.57 -16.00 0.02
N THR A 96 3.74 -17.04 0.13
CA THR A 96 4.21 -18.44 0.18
C THR A 96 4.81 -18.88 -1.15
N GLU A 97 4.24 -18.48 -2.29
CA GLU A 97 4.79 -18.74 -3.62
C GLU A 97 6.16 -18.08 -3.80
N LEU A 98 6.29 -16.80 -3.43
CA LEU A 98 7.55 -16.07 -3.54
C LEU A 98 8.63 -16.69 -2.66
N ASP A 99 8.32 -17.01 -1.40
CA ASP A 99 9.27 -17.66 -0.51
C ASP A 99 9.71 -19.04 -1.04
N TYR A 100 8.79 -19.84 -1.56
CA TYR A 100 9.10 -21.12 -2.17
C TYR A 100 10.01 -20.98 -3.41
N ARG A 101 9.79 -19.96 -4.25
CA ARG A 101 10.60 -19.70 -5.44
C ARG A 101 12.02 -19.27 -5.08
N GLU A 102 12.20 -18.45 -4.07
CA GLU A 102 13.53 -18.08 -3.56
C GLU A 102 14.29 -19.32 -3.07
N ARG A 103 13.63 -20.16 -2.26
CA ARG A 103 14.24 -21.38 -1.71
C ARG A 103 14.52 -22.46 -2.77
N CYS A 104 13.90 -22.38 -3.95
CA CYS A 104 14.24 -23.25 -5.07
C CYS A 104 15.64 -22.95 -5.64
N ASP A 105 16.13 -21.72 -5.50
CA ASP A 105 17.49 -21.31 -5.85
C ASP A 105 18.47 -21.61 -4.70
N GLY A 106 18.07 -21.29 -3.46
CA GLY A 106 18.82 -21.63 -2.26
C GLY A 106 18.21 -21.04 -0.98
N GLU A 107 18.59 -21.58 0.18
CA GLU A 107 18.11 -21.07 1.48
C GLU A 107 18.62 -19.65 1.78
N GLU A 108 19.70 -19.25 1.13
CA GLU A 108 20.33 -17.92 1.25
C GLU A 108 20.05 -17.01 0.04
N SER A 109 19.01 -17.32 -0.75
CA SER A 109 18.56 -16.53 -1.91
C SER A 109 17.30 -15.75 -1.57
N PHE A 110 17.20 -14.49 -2.01
CA PHE A 110 16.10 -13.57 -1.67
C PHE A 110 15.68 -12.71 -2.85
N PHE A 111 14.38 -12.44 -3.03
CA PHE A 111 13.91 -11.56 -4.09
C PHE A 111 14.22 -10.10 -3.81
N VAL A 112 14.61 -9.43 -4.89
CA VAL A 112 15.15 -8.10 -4.92
C VAL A 112 14.56 -7.33 -6.09
N GLY A 113 13.23 -7.15 -6.04
CA GLY A 113 12.44 -6.66 -7.16
C GLY A 113 11.95 -7.78 -8.09
N ASP A 114 11.47 -7.39 -9.27
CA ASP A 114 10.77 -8.29 -10.16
C ASP A 114 11.73 -9.26 -10.87
N GLY A 115 11.73 -10.52 -10.41
CA GLY A 115 12.46 -11.63 -11.06
C GLY A 115 13.97 -11.61 -10.86
N THR A 116 14.49 -10.79 -9.94
CA THR A 116 15.91 -10.73 -9.56
C THR A 116 16.11 -11.27 -8.16
N LEU A 117 17.08 -12.17 -7.99
CA LEU A 117 17.47 -12.77 -6.72
C LEU A 117 18.83 -12.22 -6.27
N ALA A 118 18.97 -12.02 -4.96
CA ALA A 118 20.22 -11.81 -4.28
C ALA A 118 20.55 -13.06 -3.48
N THR A 119 21.58 -13.75 -3.92
CA THR A 119 22.07 -14.98 -3.30
C THR A 119 23.33 -14.65 -2.52
N PHE A 120 23.30 -14.91 -1.22
CA PHE A 120 24.41 -14.64 -0.33
C PHE A 120 25.42 -15.79 -0.47
N GLU A 121 26.65 -15.48 -0.87
CA GLU A 121 27.75 -16.41 -1.13
C GLU A 121 28.94 -16.06 -0.23
N GLN A 122 29.86 -16.99 0.03
CA GLN A 122 30.87 -16.85 1.09
C GLN A 122 31.55 -15.47 1.17
N ASP A 123 31.88 -14.87 0.03
CA ASP A 123 32.63 -13.61 -0.04
C ASP A 123 31.80 -12.39 -0.50
N GLY A 124 30.50 -12.57 -0.79
CA GLY A 124 29.68 -11.49 -1.33
C GLY A 124 28.23 -11.85 -1.64
N VAL A 125 27.56 -10.97 -2.40
CA VAL A 125 26.19 -11.18 -2.87
C VAL A 125 26.21 -11.28 -4.39
N ARG A 126 25.61 -12.34 -4.92
CA ARG A 126 25.38 -12.52 -6.35
C ARG A 126 23.95 -12.09 -6.70
N LEU A 127 23.82 -11.05 -7.52
CA LEU A 127 22.55 -10.63 -8.12
C LEU A 127 22.36 -11.35 -9.46
N HIS A 128 21.25 -12.06 -9.62
CA HIS A 128 20.96 -12.77 -10.86
C HIS A 128 19.46 -12.89 -11.13
N ALA A 129 19.10 -13.17 -12.38
CA ALA A 129 17.71 -13.46 -12.73
C ALA A 129 17.30 -14.85 -12.21
N GLU A 130 16.04 -14.99 -11.79
CA GLU A 130 15.48 -16.29 -11.36
C GLU A 130 15.47 -17.32 -12.50
N GLU A 131 15.08 -16.90 -13.71
CA GLU A 131 14.92 -17.80 -14.86
C GLU A 131 16.15 -17.82 -15.78
N GLY A 132 17.29 -17.28 -15.31
CA GLY A 132 18.51 -17.14 -16.10
C GLY A 132 18.41 -16.06 -17.18
N GLY A 133 19.41 -16.00 -18.06
CA GLY A 133 19.42 -15.12 -19.25
C GLY A 133 20.10 -13.75 -19.08
N LYS A 134 20.21 -13.21 -17.85
CA LYS A 134 21.05 -12.04 -17.57
C LYS A 134 22.36 -12.49 -16.92
N LYS A 135 23.48 -11.85 -17.29
CA LYS A 135 24.77 -12.09 -16.63
C LYS A 135 24.65 -11.73 -15.15
N PRO A 136 25.07 -12.64 -14.24
CA PRO A 136 25.05 -12.36 -12.81
C PRO A 136 26.06 -11.24 -12.48
N ILE A 137 25.72 -10.43 -11.48
CA ILE A 137 26.58 -9.40 -10.93
C ILE A 137 27.02 -9.87 -9.55
N PHE A 138 28.33 -9.97 -9.31
CA PHE A 138 28.88 -10.31 -8.01
C PHE A 138 29.36 -9.04 -7.30
N ILE A 139 29.01 -8.91 -6.02
CA ILE A 139 29.32 -7.74 -5.19
C ILE A 139 29.95 -8.22 -3.88
N PRO A 140 31.24 -7.92 -3.64
CA PRO A 140 31.92 -8.30 -2.40
C PRO A 140 31.29 -7.67 -1.16
N TYR A 141 31.30 -8.37 -0.02
CA TYR A 141 30.75 -7.82 1.23
C TYR A 141 31.40 -6.52 1.70
N ARG A 142 32.70 -6.34 1.43
CA ARG A 142 33.42 -5.10 1.74
C ARG A 142 32.85 -3.86 1.05
N ASP A 143 32.15 -4.05 -0.07
CA ASP A 143 31.52 -2.98 -0.85
C ASP A 143 30.03 -2.81 -0.49
N LEU A 144 29.50 -3.63 0.41
CA LEU A 144 28.09 -3.63 0.81
C LEU A 144 27.88 -3.00 2.18
N THR A 145 26.77 -2.30 2.33
CA THR A 145 26.25 -1.89 3.63
C THR A 145 24.80 -2.33 3.74
N PHE A 146 24.44 -2.98 4.84
CA PHE A 146 23.10 -3.49 5.09
C PHE A 146 22.36 -2.57 6.06
N TYR A 147 21.15 -2.15 5.68
CA TYR A 147 20.26 -1.35 6.51
C TYR A 147 18.97 -2.11 6.78
N SER A 148 18.63 -2.27 8.05
CA SER A 148 17.31 -2.73 8.48
C SER A 148 16.38 -1.52 8.55
N VAL A 149 15.32 -1.55 7.76
CA VAL A 149 14.39 -0.43 7.57
C VAL A 149 12.98 -0.87 7.94
N CYS A 150 12.30 -0.09 8.77
CA CYS A 150 10.91 -0.32 9.14
C CYS A 150 10.01 0.72 8.47
N THR A 151 9.45 0.37 7.31
CA THR A 151 8.57 1.28 6.56
C THR A 151 7.19 1.33 7.21
N ARG A 152 6.73 2.55 7.54
CA ARG A 152 5.46 2.75 8.27
C ARG A 152 4.53 3.64 7.47
N ARG A 153 3.35 3.12 7.12
CA ARG A 153 2.31 3.91 6.41
C ARG A 153 1.44 4.76 7.35
N LYS A 154 1.63 4.62 8.67
CA LYS A 154 0.84 5.27 9.72
C LYS A 154 1.76 5.55 10.91
N PRO A 155 1.48 6.59 11.72
CA PRO A 155 2.25 6.95 12.91
C PRO A 155 2.00 5.94 14.04
N ARG A 156 2.72 4.83 14.02
CA ARG A 156 2.64 3.74 14.99
C ARG A 156 3.95 2.97 14.99
N GLU A 157 4.19 2.22 16.05
CA GLU A 157 5.42 1.45 16.19
C GLU A 157 5.57 0.36 15.11
N LYS A 158 4.45 -0.30 14.76
CA LYS A 158 4.42 -1.41 13.79
C LYS A 158 4.51 -0.94 12.33
N GLY A 159 5.48 -1.49 11.59
CA GLY A 159 5.67 -1.27 10.14
C GLY A 159 5.93 -2.56 9.36
N GLU A 160 6.31 -2.39 8.10
CA GLU A 160 6.79 -3.43 7.18
C GLU A 160 8.32 -3.38 7.17
N TRP A 161 8.94 -4.50 7.55
CA TRP A 161 10.39 -4.62 7.66
C TRP A 161 11.01 -5.02 6.33
N SER A 162 12.12 -4.38 5.99
CA SER A 162 12.94 -4.68 4.83
C SER A 162 14.43 -4.54 5.15
N ILE A 163 15.26 -5.25 4.38
CA ILE A 163 16.70 -5.05 4.39
C ILE A 163 17.08 -4.37 3.07
N VAL A 164 17.73 -3.21 3.18
CA VAL A 164 18.26 -2.45 2.05
C VAL A 164 19.75 -2.70 1.94
N LEU A 165 20.17 -3.21 0.79
CA LEU A 165 21.57 -3.38 0.41
C LEU A 165 22.01 -2.12 -0.32
N ALA A 166 22.91 -1.37 0.30
CA ALA A 166 23.56 -0.22 -0.33
C ALA A 166 24.90 -0.65 -0.92
N MET A 167 25.09 -0.37 -2.20
CA MET A 167 26.29 -0.73 -2.96
C MET A 167 26.75 0.41 -3.89
N PRO A 168 28.01 0.43 -4.31
CA PRO A 168 28.46 1.32 -5.37
C PRO A 168 27.64 1.15 -6.65
N SER A 169 27.18 2.26 -7.22
CA SER A 169 26.38 2.33 -8.44
C SER A 169 27.04 1.66 -9.65
N ARG A 170 28.38 1.63 -9.71
CA ARG A 170 29.18 0.95 -10.74
C ARG A 170 28.80 -0.52 -10.99
N TYR A 171 28.23 -1.20 -9.99
CA TYR A 171 27.81 -2.60 -10.13
C TYR A 171 26.50 -2.77 -10.89
N VAL A 172 25.62 -1.76 -10.89
CA VAL A 172 24.21 -1.90 -11.36
C VAL A 172 23.88 -0.93 -12.50
N VAL A 173 24.54 0.22 -12.55
CA VAL A 173 24.30 1.28 -13.54
C VAL A 173 25.45 1.28 -14.56
N LYS A 174 25.12 1.26 -15.86
CA LYS A 174 26.11 1.54 -16.91
C LYS A 174 26.54 3.00 -16.78
N GLU A 175 27.83 3.25 -16.55
CA GLU A 175 28.38 4.58 -16.32
C GLU A 175 27.87 5.61 -17.34
N GLY A 176 27.07 6.56 -16.85
CA GLY A 176 26.83 7.83 -17.54
C GLY A 176 27.97 8.78 -17.19
N LYS A 177 28.62 9.38 -18.20
CA LYS A 177 29.65 10.40 -17.99
C LYS A 177 29.03 11.63 -17.31
N GLY A 178 29.17 11.74 -16.01
CA GLY A 178 28.81 12.90 -15.20
C GLY A 178 29.73 12.96 -13.97
N LYS A 179 30.22 14.15 -13.63
CA LYS A 179 31.32 14.40 -12.66
C LYS A 179 30.94 14.22 -11.18
N ASP A 180 29.72 13.78 -10.88
CA ASP A 180 29.29 13.48 -9.52
C ASP A 180 29.21 11.97 -9.35
N ALA A 181 29.96 11.41 -8.39
CA ALA A 181 29.93 9.99 -8.09
C ALA A 181 28.47 9.53 -7.95
N PRO A 182 27.98 8.60 -8.78
CA PRO A 182 26.56 8.30 -8.79
C PRO A 182 26.15 7.79 -7.41
N PRO A 183 24.99 8.21 -6.87
CA PRO A 183 24.55 7.82 -5.54
C PRO A 183 24.61 6.29 -5.40
N ARG A 184 24.87 5.80 -4.18
CA ARG A 184 24.88 4.35 -3.91
C ARG A 184 23.59 3.74 -4.46
N ALA A 185 23.71 2.66 -5.23
CA ALA A 185 22.55 1.89 -5.65
C ALA A 185 21.95 1.22 -4.41
N LEU A 186 20.64 1.38 -4.24
CA LEU A 186 19.89 0.85 -3.12
C LEU A 186 18.97 -0.24 -3.63
N ILE A 187 19.04 -1.37 -2.95
CA ILE A 187 18.42 -2.60 -3.39
C ILE A 187 17.64 -3.17 -2.20
N GLN A 188 16.31 -3.23 -2.31
CA GLN A 188 15.42 -3.60 -1.20
C GLN A 188 15.01 -5.08 -1.27
N THR A 189 15.03 -5.73 -0.10
CA THR A 189 14.57 -7.10 0.11
C THR A 189 13.60 -7.15 1.28
N ASP A 190 12.67 -8.11 1.28
CA ASP A 190 11.76 -8.31 2.41
C ASP A 190 12.54 -8.71 3.67
N GLY A 191 12.17 -8.16 4.82
CA GLY A 191 12.80 -8.42 6.12
C GLY A 191 12.41 -9.78 6.69
N LYS A 192 12.81 -10.86 6.01
CA LYS A 192 12.54 -12.24 6.41
C LYS A 192 13.48 -12.67 7.53
N GLU A 193 12.99 -13.46 8.48
CA GLU A 193 13.82 -13.98 9.58
C GLU A 193 15.03 -14.77 9.07
N ARG A 194 14.85 -15.56 8.00
CA ARG A 194 15.95 -16.32 7.38
C ARG A 194 17.05 -15.42 6.83
N LEU A 195 16.70 -14.22 6.31
CA LEU A 195 17.69 -13.24 5.86
C LEU A 195 18.52 -12.71 7.03
N TYR A 196 17.89 -12.34 8.15
CA TYR A 196 18.62 -11.89 9.34
C TYR A 196 19.56 -12.97 9.86
N ARG A 197 19.11 -14.23 9.90
CA ARG A 197 19.97 -15.37 10.28
C ARG A 197 21.16 -15.55 9.32
N THR A 198 20.94 -15.43 8.02
CA THR A 198 22.02 -15.48 7.02
C THR A 198 23.04 -14.37 7.24
N LEU A 199 22.59 -13.12 7.48
CA LEU A 199 23.47 -11.99 7.75
C LEU A 199 24.30 -12.20 9.03
N GLU A 200 23.67 -12.69 10.09
CA GLU A 200 24.34 -12.98 11.37
C GLU A 200 25.35 -14.13 11.27
N ALA A 201 24.97 -15.24 10.63
CA ALA A 201 25.86 -16.39 10.43
C ALA A 201 27.14 -16.01 9.65
N ARG A 202 27.05 -14.98 8.82
CA ARG A 202 28.14 -14.44 8.00
C ARG A 202 28.89 -13.29 8.67
N GLY A 203 28.54 -12.94 9.91
CA GLY A 203 29.18 -11.86 10.67
C GLY A 203 28.93 -10.46 10.08
N LEU A 204 27.89 -10.29 9.28
CA LEU A 204 27.59 -9.02 8.61
C LEU A 204 26.84 -8.08 9.57
N THR A 205 27.33 -6.85 9.68
CA THR A 205 26.69 -5.83 10.52
C THR A 205 25.52 -5.20 9.80
N VAL A 206 24.36 -5.20 10.44
CA VAL A 206 23.15 -4.56 9.96
C VAL A 206 22.94 -3.26 10.73
N ARG A 207 22.87 -2.14 10.01
CA ARG A 207 22.64 -0.81 10.59
C ARG A 207 21.14 -0.50 10.63
N GLY A 208 20.75 0.47 11.47
CA GLY A 208 19.37 0.93 11.58
C GLY A 208 18.59 0.19 12.66
N GLU A 209 17.26 0.20 12.54
CA GLU A 209 16.39 -0.32 13.59
C GLU A 209 16.40 -1.86 13.59
N SER A 210 16.55 -2.47 14.77
CA SER A 210 16.53 -3.92 14.87
C SER A 210 15.12 -4.47 14.72
N ALA A 211 14.91 -5.36 13.74
CA ALA A 211 13.66 -6.08 13.60
C ALA A 211 13.38 -6.92 14.87
N PRO A 212 12.13 -6.96 15.36
CA PRO A 212 11.79 -7.79 16.51
C PRO A 212 12.04 -9.26 16.22
N ARG A 213 12.92 -9.89 17.00
CA ARG A 213 13.22 -11.32 16.94
C ARG A 213 12.28 -12.07 17.88
N GLY A 214 11.18 -12.59 17.35
CA GLY A 214 10.21 -13.40 18.12
C GLY A 214 9.23 -12.62 19.00
N GLU A 215 9.60 -11.44 19.51
CA GLU A 215 8.69 -10.60 20.30
C GLU A 215 7.79 -9.73 19.42
N LYS A 216 6.47 -9.89 19.55
CA LYS A 216 5.54 -8.98 18.86
C LYS A 216 5.64 -7.60 19.50
N ARG A 217 6.28 -6.64 18.83
CA ARG A 217 6.21 -5.23 19.24
C ARG A 217 4.75 -4.80 19.40
N GLU A 218 4.47 -4.13 20.51
CA GLU A 218 3.16 -3.56 20.76
C GLU A 218 2.79 -2.59 19.64
N ASN A 219 1.54 -2.64 19.20
CA ASN A 219 1.02 -1.74 18.17
C ASN A 219 0.66 -0.38 18.79
N LYS A 220 1.64 0.28 19.43
CA LYS A 220 1.48 1.60 20.04
C LYS A 220 1.23 2.62 18.93
N LYS A 221 0.15 3.39 19.07
CA LYS A 221 -0.16 4.52 18.19
C LYS A 221 0.49 5.76 18.80
N PHE A 222 1.12 6.58 17.98
CA PHE A 222 1.73 7.83 18.43
C PHE A 222 0.73 8.98 18.45
N THR A 223 0.97 9.93 19.35
CA THR A 223 0.11 11.09 19.54
C THR A 223 0.73 12.29 18.85
N ALA A 224 -0.01 12.93 17.94
CA ALA A 224 0.53 14.05 17.17
C ALA A 224 0.65 15.30 18.06
N ARG A 225 1.82 15.95 18.06
CA ARG A 225 2.03 17.26 18.69
C ARG A 225 1.44 18.37 17.85
N THR A 226 1.76 18.36 16.56
CA THR A 226 1.26 19.38 15.62
C THR A 226 1.04 18.79 14.23
N LYS A 227 0.21 19.48 13.44
CA LYS A 227 -0.19 19.05 12.10
C LYS A 227 -0.25 20.25 11.16
N PHE A 228 0.45 20.15 10.06
CA PHE A 228 0.40 21.07 8.94
C PHE A 228 -0.40 20.41 7.82
N LEU A 229 -1.51 21.03 7.44
CA LEU A 229 -2.39 20.51 6.39
C LEU A 229 -2.03 21.18 5.06
N LEU A 230 -1.84 20.36 4.03
CA LEU A 230 -1.74 20.80 2.64
C LEU A 230 -3.06 20.52 1.94
N PRO A 231 -4.00 21.48 1.88
CA PRO A 231 -5.22 21.29 1.13
C PRO A 231 -4.91 21.32 -0.38
N ASP A 232 -5.21 20.23 -1.09
CA ASP A 232 -5.27 20.25 -2.55
C ASP A 232 -6.53 21.03 -2.97
N GLN A 233 -6.35 22.32 -3.28
CA GLN A 233 -7.44 23.24 -3.61
C GLN A 233 -8.20 22.82 -4.88
N ALA A 234 -7.49 22.33 -5.90
CA ALA A 234 -8.08 21.92 -7.17
C ALA A 234 -8.99 20.69 -6.99
N ARG A 235 -8.56 19.71 -6.19
CA ARG A 235 -9.36 18.53 -5.90
C ARG A 235 -10.46 18.76 -4.89
N ARG A 236 -10.26 19.65 -3.92
CA ARG A 236 -11.34 20.13 -3.04
C ARG A 236 -12.46 20.74 -3.84
N ARG A 237 -12.15 21.57 -4.84
CA ARG A 237 -13.14 22.15 -5.75
C ARG A 237 -13.92 21.07 -6.52
N LYS A 238 -13.22 20.10 -7.12
CA LYS A 238 -13.87 18.97 -7.82
C LYS A 238 -14.75 18.12 -6.88
N SER A 239 -14.23 17.77 -5.70
CA SER A 239 -14.97 16.95 -4.74
C SER A 239 -16.18 17.70 -4.15
N ALA A 240 -16.07 19.01 -3.94
CA ALA A 240 -17.20 19.85 -3.52
C ALA A 240 -18.31 19.89 -4.58
N ILE A 241 -17.97 19.95 -5.87
CA ILE A 241 -18.95 19.84 -6.97
C ILE A 241 -19.69 18.50 -6.88
N PHE A 242 -18.97 17.39 -6.70
CA PHE A 242 -19.60 16.06 -6.56
C PHE A 242 -20.46 15.93 -5.30
N VAL A 243 -20.06 16.54 -4.17
CA VAL A 243 -20.89 16.62 -2.97
C VAL A 243 -22.17 17.42 -3.25
N GLY A 244 -22.07 18.54 -3.95
CA GLY A 244 -23.23 19.34 -4.35
C GLY A 244 -24.20 18.58 -5.25
N VAL A 245 -23.69 17.87 -6.26
CA VAL A 245 -24.49 17.01 -7.14
C VAL A 245 -25.15 15.88 -6.34
N ALA A 246 -24.41 15.22 -5.45
CA ALA A 246 -24.96 14.14 -4.62
C ALA A 246 -26.03 14.64 -3.63
N ALA A 247 -25.84 15.83 -3.05
CA ALA A 247 -26.84 16.48 -2.20
C ALA A 247 -28.11 16.82 -3.00
N ALA A 248 -27.96 17.37 -4.21
CA ALA A 248 -29.09 17.65 -5.09
C ALA A 248 -29.88 16.38 -5.46
N VAL A 249 -29.18 15.27 -5.79
CA VAL A 249 -29.79 13.96 -6.05
C VAL A 249 -30.50 13.42 -4.81
N THR A 250 -29.92 13.60 -3.62
CA THR A 250 -30.55 13.18 -2.35
C THR A 250 -31.84 13.95 -2.10
N ILE A 251 -31.81 15.27 -2.24
CA ILE A 251 -32.96 16.16 -2.04
C ILE A 251 -34.05 15.83 -3.06
N ALA A 252 -33.69 15.66 -4.34
CA ALA A 252 -34.65 15.24 -5.38
C ALA A 252 -35.30 13.89 -5.04
N GLY A 253 -34.52 12.91 -4.56
CA GLY A 253 -35.06 11.63 -4.10
C GLY A 253 -36.03 11.77 -2.93
N VAL A 254 -35.72 12.61 -1.94
CA VAL A 254 -36.60 12.87 -0.79
C VAL A 254 -37.88 13.56 -1.25
N LEU A 255 -37.79 14.55 -2.14
CA LEU A 255 -38.95 15.25 -2.68
C LEU A 255 -39.85 14.30 -3.48
N ILE A 256 -39.27 13.42 -4.31
CA ILE A 256 -40.03 12.39 -5.04
C ILE A 256 -40.72 11.45 -4.05
N ALA A 257 -40.03 10.98 -3.01
CA ALA A 257 -40.60 10.07 -2.01
C ALA A 257 -41.74 10.70 -1.18
N VAL A 258 -41.66 12.00 -0.90
CA VAL A 258 -42.64 12.72 -0.06
C VAL A 258 -43.84 13.21 -0.88
N PHE A 259 -43.61 13.74 -2.08
CA PHE A 259 -44.67 14.37 -2.88
C PHE A 259 -45.29 13.44 -3.92
N TRP A 260 -44.62 12.37 -4.33
CA TRP A 260 -45.15 11.35 -5.24
C TRP A 260 -45.13 9.98 -4.56
N GLN A 261 -46.18 9.71 -3.77
CA GLN A 261 -46.34 8.43 -3.04
C GLN A 261 -46.31 7.20 -3.96
N ASP A 262 -46.70 7.36 -5.23
CA ASP A 262 -46.62 6.29 -6.23
C ASP A 262 -45.18 5.90 -6.61
N MET A 263 -44.19 6.78 -6.37
CA MET A 263 -42.76 6.59 -6.65
C MET A 263 -41.90 6.60 -5.38
N LEU A 264 -42.49 6.18 -4.26
CA LEU A 264 -41.85 6.24 -2.94
C LEU A 264 -40.54 5.46 -2.87
N THR A 265 -40.46 4.32 -3.55
CA THR A 265 -39.25 3.49 -3.63
C THR A 265 -38.17 4.10 -4.54
N VAL A 266 -38.52 4.87 -5.58
CA VAL A 266 -37.59 5.52 -6.53
C VAL A 266 -36.94 6.65 -5.78
N GLY A 267 -37.77 7.42 -5.08
CA GLY A 267 -37.33 8.47 -4.19
C GLY A 267 -36.41 7.94 -3.09
N ALA A 268 -36.79 6.86 -2.40
CA ALA A 268 -35.95 6.24 -1.38
C ALA A 268 -34.59 5.76 -1.92
N ILE A 269 -34.56 5.16 -3.11
CA ILE A 269 -33.32 4.71 -3.75
C ILE A 269 -32.45 5.88 -4.20
N LEU A 270 -33.01 6.89 -4.86
CA LEU A 270 -32.30 8.12 -5.22
C LEU A 270 -31.71 8.80 -3.97
N SER A 271 -32.44 8.79 -2.86
CA SER A 271 -31.92 9.27 -1.58
C SER A 271 -30.77 8.41 -1.06
N VAL A 272 -30.86 7.08 -1.09
CA VAL A 272 -29.77 6.18 -0.65
C VAL A 272 -28.53 6.31 -1.54
N PHE A 273 -28.69 6.36 -2.87
CA PHE A 273 -27.57 6.58 -3.80
C PHE A 273 -26.98 7.98 -3.64
N GLY A 274 -27.82 9.01 -3.52
CA GLY A 274 -27.40 10.36 -3.20
C GLY A 274 -26.58 10.41 -1.92
N LEU A 275 -27.04 9.75 -0.85
CA LEU A 275 -26.32 9.66 0.43
C LEU A 275 -25.01 8.88 0.29
N PHE A 276 -24.99 7.79 -0.47
CA PHE A 276 -23.79 6.99 -0.71
C PHE A 276 -22.73 7.78 -1.50
N PHE A 277 -23.12 8.45 -2.58
CA PHE A 277 -22.23 9.31 -3.36
C PHE A 277 -21.79 10.52 -2.55
N ALA A 278 -22.66 11.11 -1.73
CA ALA A 278 -22.32 12.21 -0.83
C ALA A 278 -21.30 11.74 0.21
N GLY A 279 -21.53 10.58 0.85
CA GLY A 279 -20.62 9.97 1.81
C GLY A 279 -19.26 9.64 1.20
N ARG A 280 -19.23 9.03 0.01
CA ARG A 280 -18.00 8.72 -0.72
C ARG A 280 -17.25 9.98 -1.16
N SER A 281 -17.96 11.01 -1.62
CA SER A 281 -17.38 12.28 -2.05
C SER A 281 -16.88 13.12 -0.87
N ALA A 282 -17.62 13.13 0.24
CA ALA A 282 -17.20 13.73 1.51
C ALA A 282 -15.96 13.01 2.07
N PHE A 283 -15.93 11.68 2.03
CA PHE A 283 -14.76 10.89 2.43
C PHE A 283 -13.55 11.20 1.54
N SER A 284 -13.73 11.29 0.22
CA SER A 284 -12.68 11.72 -0.71
C SER A 284 -12.21 13.16 -0.44
N PHE A 285 -13.14 14.09 -0.13
CA PHE A 285 -12.82 15.47 0.23
C PHE A 285 -12.01 15.56 1.53
N VAL A 286 -12.33 14.74 2.52
CA VAL A 286 -11.58 14.63 3.78
C VAL A 286 -10.20 14.00 3.55
N GLN A 287 -10.11 12.99 2.69
CA GLN A 287 -8.85 12.30 2.38
C GLN A 287 -7.93 13.06 1.43
N ALA A 288 -8.44 14.01 0.65
CA ALA A 288 -7.67 14.85 -0.28
C ALA A 288 -6.74 15.88 0.40
N LYS A 289 -6.58 15.82 1.73
CA LYS A 289 -5.61 16.63 2.45
C LYS A 289 -4.26 15.92 2.45
N GLY A 290 -3.26 16.56 1.85
CA GLY A 290 -1.87 16.30 2.20
C GLY A 290 -1.64 16.75 3.64
N MET A 291 -0.71 16.11 4.34
CA MET A 291 -0.45 16.43 5.73
C MET A 291 0.99 16.11 6.08
N ILE A 292 1.63 17.03 6.78
CA ILE A 292 2.85 16.79 7.54
C ILE A 292 2.44 16.88 9.01
N ALA A 293 2.67 15.82 9.77
CA ALA A 293 2.35 15.77 11.19
C ALA A 293 3.57 15.35 11.99
N PHE A 294 3.80 16.03 13.10
CA PHE A 294 4.96 15.83 13.95
C PHE A 294 4.56 15.14 15.25
N TYR A 295 5.40 14.19 15.67
CA TYR A 295 5.25 13.33 16.83
C TYR A 295 6.57 13.35 17.61
N ASP A 296 6.51 12.98 18.88
CA ASP A 296 7.70 12.83 19.73
C ASP A 296 8.66 11.81 19.11
N GLU A 297 8.11 10.76 18.49
CA GLU A 297 8.89 9.68 17.90
C GLU A 297 9.34 9.97 16.45
N GLY A 298 8.67 10.88 15.73
CA GLY A 298 8.99 11.10 14.32
C GLY A 298 8.07 12.02 13.52
N LEU A 299 8.23 11.97 12.20
CA LEU A 299 7.52 12.76 11.22
C LEU A 299 6.62 11.86 10.36
N PHE A 300 5.34 12.21 10.28
CA PHE A 300 4.39 11.59 9.35
C PHE A 300 4.15 12.51 8.16
N TRP A 301 4.37 11.99 6.96
CA TRP A 301 3.96 12.63 5.73
C TRP A 301 2.91 11.79 5.01
N LYS A 302 1.88 12.49 4.54
CA LYS A 302 0.86 11.96 3.66
C LYS A 302 0.75 12.93 2.50
N GLU A 303 1.05 12.45 1.30
CA GLU A 303 0.74 13.20 0.10
C GLU A 303 -0.79 13.37 -0.04
N GLY A 304 -1.23 14.50 -0.59
CA GLY A 304 -2.64 14.82 -0.74
C GLY A 304 -3.20 14.26 -2.05
N GLY A 305 -4.23 13.41 -1.99
CA GLY A 305 -4.75 12.80 -3.21
C GLY A 305 -5.50 11.45 -3.08
N ARG A 306 -5.10 10.47 -3.91
CA ARG A 306 -5.72 9.13 -4.11
C ARG A 306 -5.52 8.19 -2.89
N ALA A 307 -6.28 7.09 -2.86
CA ALA A 307 -6.10 6.05 -1.84
C ALA A 307 -4.72 5.37 -1.90
N SER A 308 -4.00 5.51 -3.02
CA SER A 308 -2.64 5.01 -3.27
C SER A 308 -1.52 6.00 -2.94
N ASP A 309 -1.86 7.20 -2.43
CA ASP A 309 -0.84 8.22 -2.15
C ASP A 309 0.21 7.70 -1.17
N GLU A 310 1.44 8.14 -1.39
CA GLU A 310 2.56 7.83 -0.52
C GLU A 310 2.26 8.37 0.89
N ARG A 311 2.37 7.45 1.84
CA ARG A 311 2.25 7.73 3.27
C ARG A 311 3.45 7.12 3.92
N ILE A 312 4.20 7.96 4.61
CA ILE A 312 5.39 7.52 5.29
C ILE A 312 5.46 8.15 6.66
N PHE A 313 5.84 7.35 7.63
CA PHE A 313 6.23 7.79 8.95
C PHE A 313 7.71 7.42 9.13
N LEU A 314 8.53 8.42 9.36
CA LEU A 314 9.97 8.29 9.63
C LEU A 314 10.22 8.65 11.09
N LYS A 315 10.96 7.82 11.82
CA LYS A 315 11.38 8.17 13.17
C LYS A 315 12.49 9.22 13.13
N TRP A 316 12.61 10.03 14.18
CA TRP A 316 13.71 11.01 14.27
C TRP A 316 15.09 10.35 14.29
N GLU A 317 15.17 9.12 14.81
CA GLU A 317 16.38 8.28 14.79
C GLU A 317 16.80 7.87 13.37
N GLU A 318 15.86 7.78 12.43
CA GLU A 318 16.12 7.39 11.03
C GLU A 318 16.57 8.59 10.17
N ILE A 319 16.19 9.80 10.57
CA ILE A 319 16.50 11.05 9.86
C ILE A 319 17.89 11.51 10.31
N GLU A 320 18.85 11.58 9.39
CA GLU A 320 20.20 12.05 9.67
C GLU A 320 20.27 13.58 9.57
N ARG A 321 19.68 14.15 8.52
CA ARG A 321 19.71 15.59 8.25
C ARG A 321 18.45 16.06 7.53
N VAL A 322 18.04 17.29 7.81
CA VAL A 322 17.00 18.03 7.11
C VAL A 322 17.63 19.22 6.39
N SER A 323 17.41 19.33 5.09
CA SER A 323 17.91 20.43 4.27
C SER A 323 16.86 20.87 3.26
N PHE A 324 17.17 21.89 2.46
CA PHE A 324 16.34 22.28 1.33
C PHE A 324 16.98 21.86 0.01
N GLU A 325 16.13 21.52 -0.94
CA GLU A 325 16.52 21.26 -2.32
C GLU A 325 15.53 21.95 -3.26
N GLU A 326 16.05 22.67 -4.25
CA GLU A 326 15.22 23.26 -5.30
C GLU A 326 15.19 22.33 -6.51
N ALA A 327 14.00 21.89 -6.89
CA ALA A 327 13.77 21.07 -8.06
C ALA A 327 12.62 21.65 -8.88
N GLN A 328 12.82 21.81 -10.19
CA GLN A 328 11.80 22.31 -11.12
C GLN A 328 11.16 23.66 -10.69
N GLY A 329 11.98 24.56 -10.13
CA GLY A 329 11.52 25.88 -9.66
C GLY A 329 10.63 25.84 -8.41
N LYS A 330 10.60 24.71 -7.69
CA LYS A 330 9.92 24.55 -6.40
C LYS A 330 10.91 24.13 -5.33
N ARG A 331 10.74 24.70 -4.14
CA ARG A 331 11.53 24.35 -2.95
C ARG A 331 10.90 23.14 -2.25
N TYR A 332 11.73 22.16 -1.94
CA TYR A 332 11.37 20.97 -1.20
C TYR A 332 12.22 20.86 0.07
N MET A 333 11.62 20.39 1.15
CA MET A 333 12.33 19.97 2.34
C MET A 333 12.82 18.54 2.14
N ARG A 334 14.13 18.35 2.14
CA ARG A 334 14.79 17.07 1.98
C ARG A 334 15.12 16.47 3.34
N LEU A 335 14.58 15.28 3.63
CA LEU A 335 14.98 14.45 4.75
C LEU A 335 15.99 13.41 4.26
N SER A 336 17.24 13.55 4.68
CA SER A 336 18.31 12.60 4.37
C SER A 336 18.32 11.49 5.42
N CYS A 337 18.21 10.25 4.97
CA CYS A 337 18.32 9.04 5.78
C CYS A 337 19.46 8.18 5.23
N ALA A 338 19.97 7.25 6.05
CA ALA A 338 21.07 6.37 5.65
C ALA A 338 20.78 5.53 4.39
N TYR A 339 19.50 5.32 4.09
CA TYR A 339 18.98 4.49 3.00
C TYR A 339 18.17 5.30 1.97
N GLY A 340 18.36 6.62 1.89
CA GLY A 340 17.76 7.42 0.83
C GLY A 340 17.34 8.83 1.27
N ASN A 341 16.82 9.60 0.33
CA ASN A 341 16.31 10.94 0.59
C ASN A 341 14.80 10.98 0.33
N TYR A 342 14.07 11.69 1.19
CA TYR A 342 12.66 11.97 1.03
C TYR A 342 12.45 13.45 0.79
N HIS A 343 11.70 13.80 -0.25
CA HIS A 343 11.44 15.19 -0.63
C HIS A 343 9.99 15.54 -0.30
N LEU A 344 9.81 16.39 0.70
CA LEU A 344 8.52 16.88 1.12
C LEU A 344 8.32 18.29 0.54
N PRO A 345 7.07 18.67 0.21
CA PRO A 345 6.79 20.05 -0.14
C PRO A 345 7.19 20.99 1.01
N ASP A 346 7.79 22.12 0.68
CA ASP A 346 8.05 23.18 1.66
C ASP A 346 6.73 23.76 2.16
N VAL A 347 6.47 23.63 3.46
CA VAL A 347 5.27 24.13 4.13
C VAL A 347 5.69 25.12 5.19
N ALA A 348 5.14 26.34 5.10
CA ALA A 348 5.41 27.40 6.06
C ALA A 348 5.20 26.92 7.51
N GLY A 349 6.23 27.10 8.35
CA GLY A 349 6.23 26.70 9.75
C GLY A 349 6.69 25.26 10.00
N ALA A 350 6.76 24.39 8.99
CA ALA A 350 7.15 23.00 9.20
C ALA A 350 8.65 22.85 9.45
N TYR A 351 9.50 23.54 8.69
CA TYR A 351 10.95 23.52 8.91
C TYR A 351 11.33 24.22 10.21
N GLU A 352 10.73 25.37 10.50
CA GLU A 352 10.95 26.11 11.74
C GLU A 352 10.59 25.27 12.96
N TYR A 353 9.52 24.47 12.88
CA TYR A 353 9.16 23.53 13.93
C TYR A 353 10.23 22.45 14.13
N ILE A 354 10.80 21.88 13.05
CA ILE A 354 11.90 20.91 13.15
C ILE A 354 13.14 21.57 13.77
N ALA A 355 13.51 22.76 13.29
CA ALA A 355 14.67 23.49 13.80
C ALA A 355 14.54 23.81 15.31
N GLN A 356 13.33 24.00 15.82
CA GLN A 356 13.07 24.19 17.25
C GLN A 356 13.05 22.87 18.04
N ALA A 357 12.43 21.82 17.49
CA ALA A 357 12.21 20.57 18.20
C ALA A 357 13.39 19.59 18.12
N GLN A 358 14.17 19.64 17.04
CA GLN A 358 15.27 18.75 16.69
C GLN A 358 16.40 19.57 16.00
N PRO A 359 16.98 20.58 16.67
CA PRO A 359 17.96 21.49 16.06
C PRO A 359 19.17 20.76 15.47
N GLU A 360 19.59 19.65 16.09
CA GLU A 360 20.70 18.81 15.63
C GLU A 360 20.49 18.20 14.25
N LYS A 361 19.24 18.07 13.78
CA LYS A 361 18.91 17.54 12.44
C LYS A 361 18.97 18.62 11.37
N CYS A 362 18.92 19.90 11.74
CA CYS A 362 18.88 21.04 10.83
C CYS A 362 20.22 21.79 10.73
N ALA A 363 21.24 21.34 11.45
CA ALA A 363 22.57 21.95 11.43
C ALA A 363 23.35 21.58 10.15
N ASP A 364 24.20 22.51 9.70
CA ASP A 364 24.92 22.42 8.42
C ASP A 364 26.07 21.43 8.36
#